data_AF-A0AAU3Q7E7-F1
#
_entry.id   AF-A0AAU3Q7E7-F1
#
_cell.length_a   1.000
_cell.length_b   1.000
_cell.length_c   1.000
_cell.angle_alpha   90.00
_cell.angle_beta   90.00
_cell.angle_gamma   90.00
#
_symmetry.space_group_name_H-M   'P 1'
#
loop_
_entity.id
_entity.type
_entity.pdbx_description
1 polymer ?
#
loop_
_entity_poly.entity_id
_entity_poly.type
_entity_poly.pdbx_seq_one_letter_code
_entity_poly.pdbx_strand_id
1 'polypeptide(L)'
;MQVDYDGAVRIARLAAAFDWSWTVADVEPFCAAAGWRFEPFPKTSKTLSLQVTTDLAINRQDGLARASVLEVKRWRPSRTMLNDFSVYITDVTTVGDVDADLTDAFAGLTARLTSELAEPTRWATGDDDLDQEVGWELPKSVIVLSASYPVQSPPKPTGAIRLKLINPVYQAFNDAAAEYERLEEEDEG
;
A
#
# COMPACT_ATOMS: atom_id res chain seq x y z
N MET A 1 9.61 4.53 -17.85
CA MET A 1 8.45 4.22 -16.99
C MET A 1 7.71 5.51 -16.64
N GLN A 2 6.38 5.60 -16.73
CA GLN A 2 5.66 6.80 -16.25
C GLN A 2 5.46 6.75 -14.73
N VAL A 3 5.52 7.92 -14.08
CA VAL A 3 5.36 8.09 -12.63
C VAL A 3 4.45 9.28 -12.39
N ASP A 4 3.43 9.13 -11.56
CA ASP A 4 2.55 10.23 -11.15
C ASP A 4 2.95 10.77 -9.77
N TYR A 5 3.98 11.62 -9.76
CA TYR A 5 4.52 12.23 -8.53
C TYR A 5 3.50 13.09 -7.79
N ASP A 6 2.75 13.90 -8.54
CA ASP A 6 1.81 14.86 -7.95
C ASP A 6 0.57 14.11 -7.42
N GLY A 7 0.12 13.07 -8.14
CA GLY A 7 -0.87 12.12 -7.67
C GLY A 7 -0.46 11.45 -6.37
N ALA A 8 0.76 10.93 -6.28
CA ALA A 8 1.28 10.29 -5.06
C ALA A 8 1.23 11.22 -3.84
N VAL A 9 1.75 12.44 -3.99
CA VAL A 9 1.74 13.46 -2.92
C VAL A 9 0.32 13.82 -2.52
N ARG A 10 -0.57 14.00 -3.50
CA ARG A 10 -1.97 14.35 -3.25
C ARG A 10 -2.70 13.26 -2.46
N ILE A 11 -2.49 11.99 -2.81
CA ILE A 11 -3.06 10.84 -2.10
C ILE A 11 -2.50 10.76 -0.68
N ALA A 12 -1.18 10.90 -0.52
CA ALA A 12 -0.53 10.82 0.78
C ALA A 12 -1.03 11.91 1.74
N ARG A 13 -1.12 13.16 1.27
CA ARG A 13 -1.72 14.27 2.03
C ARG A 13 -3.18 14.01 2.39
N LEU A 14 -3.97 13.53 1.43
CA LEU A 14 -5.37 13.19 1.67
C LEU A 14 -5.49 12.10 2.73
N ALA A 15 -4.71 11.02 2.61
CA ALA A 15 -4.72 9.91 3.56
C ALA A 15 -4.29 10.35 4.96
N ALA A 16 -3.26 11.19 5.09
CA ALA A 16 -2.81 11.74 6.35
C ALA A 16 -3.90 12.58 7.06
N ALA A 17 -4.69 13.33 6.29
CA ALA A 17 -5.73 14.22 6.81
C ALA A 17 -7.10 13.55 6.99
N PHE A 18 -7.33 12.39 6.34
CA PHE A 18 -8.62 11.72 6.35
C PHE A 18 -8.95 11.17 7.75
N ASP A 19 -10.24 11.26 8.12
CA ASP A 19 -10.72 10.82 9.43
C ASP A 19 -11.05 9.32 9.40
N TRP A 20 -10.00 8.51 9.34
CA TRP A 20 -10.12 7.06 9.25
C TRP A 20 -10.82 6.46 10.47
N SER A 21 -11.84 5.65 10.22
CA SER A 21 -12.34 4.64 11.17
C SER A 21 -11.66 3.27 10.96
N TRP A 22 -10.90 3.14 9.87
CA TRP A 22 -10.34 1.90 9.34
C TRP A 22 -11.37 0.79 9.20
N THR A 23 -12.54 1.16 8.67
CA THR A 23 -13.58 0.21 8.29
C THR A 23 -13.84 0.24 6.79
N VAL A 24 -14.50 -0.79 6.27
CA VAL A 24 -14.93 -0.81 4.86
C VAL A 24 -15.83 0.39 4.51
N ALA A 25 -16.49 1.00 5.50
CA ALA A 25 -17.29 2.22 5.29
C ALA A 25 -16.44 3.44 4.90
N ASP A 26 -15.13 3.44 5.14
CA ASP A 26 -14.24 4.54 4.75
C ASP A 26 -13.87 4.52 3.26
N VAL A 27 -13.97 3.35 2.60
CA VAL A 27 -13.46 3.16 1.23
C VAL A 27 -14.15 4.06 0.23
N GLU A 28 -15.49 4.10 0.24
CA GLU A 28 -16.25 4.92 -0.69
C GLU A 28 -16.06 6.44 -0.45
N PRO A 29 -16.17 6.97 0.79
CA PRO A 29 -15.86 8.38 1.06
C PRO A 29 -14.43 8.78 0.71
N PHE A 30 -13.45 7.92 1.01
CA PHE A 30 -12.06 8.17 0.66
C PHE A 30 -11.87 8.22 -0.86
N CYS A 31 -12.42 7.23 -1.59
CA CYS A 31 -12.36 7.22 -3.05
C CYS A 31 -13.01 8.47 -3.65
N ALA A 32 -14.19 8.88 -3.14
CA ALA A 32 -14.85 10.09 -3.59
C ALA A 32 -13.99 11.35 -3.37
N ALA A 33 -13.33 11.47 -2.22
CA ALA A 33 -12.42 12.57 -1.93
C ALA A 33 -11.15 12.55 -2.81
N ALA A 34 -10.69 11.37 -3.20
CA ALA A 34 -9.54 11.17 -4.07
C ALA A 34 -9.86 11.34 -5.57
N GLY A 35 -11.15 11.44 -5.94
CA GLY A 35 -11.58 11.47 -7.35
C GLY A 35 -11.63 10.08 -8.01
N TRP A 36 -11.69 9.03 -7.20
CA TRP A 36 -11.62 7.62 -7.63
C TRP A 36 -12.98 6.96 -7.73
N ARG A 37 -13.02 5.86 -8.47
CA ARG A 37 -14.20 5.00 -8.56
C ARG A 37 -14.00 3.75 -7.71
N PHE A 38 -15.01 3.43 -6.92
CA PHE A 38 -15.05 2.22 -6.11
C PHE A 38 -16.01 1.22 -6.75
N GLU A 39 -15.52 0.00 -6.98
CA GLU A 39 -16.33 -1.11 -7.51
C GLU A 39 -16.31 -2.26 -6.50
N PRO A 40 -17.40 -2.47 -5.74
CA PRO A 40 -17.47 -3.57 -4.79
C PRO A 40 -17.45 -4.91 -5.54
N PHE A 41 -16.37 -5.65 -5.43
CA PHE A 41 -16.24 -6.96 -6.06
C PHE A 41 -16.99 -8.04 -5.26
N PRO A 42 -17.68 -9.00 -5.93
CA PRO A 42 -18.28 -10.12 -5.23
C PRO A 42 -17.21 -11.10 -4.69
N LYS A 43 -17.38 -11.41 -3.40
CA LYS A 43 -16.66 -12.36 -2.52
C LYS A 43 -16.00 -13.56 -3.22
N THR A 44 -14.70 -13.76 -3.00
CA THR A 44 -14.03 -15.05 -3.31
C THR A 44 -13.15 -15.63 -2.20
N SER A 45 -12.96 -14.98 -1.04
CA SER A 45 -12.10 -15.54 0.01
C SER A 45 -12.41 -15.07 1.44
N LYS A 46 -11.66 -15.60 2.43
CA LYS A 46 -11.63 -15.14 3.84
C LYS A 46 -11.25 -13.65 3.98
N THR A 47 -10.67 -13.07 2.93
CA THR A 47 -10.35 -11.64 2.81
C THR A 47 -11.34 -11.00 1.85
N LEU A 48 -11.91 -9.87 2.26
CA LEU A 48 -12.69 -9.03 1.35
C LEU A 48 -11.73 -8.10 0.62
N SER A 49 -11.55 -8.37 -0.67
CA SER A 49 -10.80 -7.50 -1.58
C SER A 49 -11.78 -6.59 -2.32
N LEU A 50 -11.54 -5.28 -2.22
CA LEU A 50 -12.33 -4.20 -2.78
C LEU A 50 -11.51 -3.53 -3.87
N GLN A 51 -12.00 -3.58 -5.11
CA GLN A 51 -11.31 -2.96 -6.24
C GLN A 51 -11.67 -1.48 -6.32
N VAL A 52 -10.65 -0.67 -6.64
CA VAL A 52 -10.81 0.75 -6.92
C VAL A 52 -10.13 1.08 -8.22
N THR A 53 -10.63 2.09 -8.92
CA THR A 53 -9.97 2.68 -10.09
C THR A 53 -9.56 4.09 -9.74
N THR A 54 -8.27 4.35 -9.78
CA THR A 54 -7.65 5.65 -9.50
C THR A 54 -7.70 6.56 -10.72
N ASP A 55 -7.48 7.86 -10.49
CA ASP A 55 -7.35 8.88 -11.53
C ASP A 55 -5.89 9.13 -11.95
N LEU A 56 -4.97 8.28 -11.47
CA LEU A 56 -3.53 8.47 -11.67
C LEU A 56 -3.14 8.36 -13.13
N ALA A 57 -2.21 9.21 -13.55
CA ALA A 57 -1.68 9.23 -14.90
C ALA A 57 -0.63 8.12 -15.09
N ILE A 58 -1.06 6.87 -15.09
CA ILE A 58 -0.24 5.66 -15.30
C ILE A 58 -1.03 4.60 -16.08
N ASN A 59 -0.34 3.60 -16.62
CA ASN A 59 -0.94 2.52 -17.39
C ASN A 59 -1.80 1.55 -16.56
N ARG A 60 -1.62 1.56 -15.23
CA ARG A 60 -2.27 0.66 -14.30
C ARG A 60 -3.00 1.43 -13.19
N GLN A 61 -4.26 1.76 -13.46
CA GLN A 61 -5.07 2.58 -12.58
C GLN A 61 -5.82 1.77 -11.50
N ASP A 62 -5.73 0.44 -11.48
CA ASP A 62 -6.37 -0.38 -10.43
C ASP A 62 -5.68 -0.21 -9.08
N GLY A 63 -6.49 -0.17 -8.03
CA GLY A 63 -6.06 -0.25 -6.64
C GLY A 63 -6.85 -1.32 -5.89
N LEU A 64 -6.37 -1.63 -4.69
CA LEU A 64 -6.91 -2.69 -3.85
C LEU A 64 -7.02 -2.25 -2.40
N ALA A 65 -8.24 -2.29 -1.87
CA ALA A 65 -8.51 -2.22 -0.44
C ALA A 65 -8.74 -3.64 0.10
N ARG A 66 -8.03 -4.02 1.17
CA ARG A 66 -8.10 -5.34 1.79
C ARG A 66 -8.67 -5.23 3.19
N ALA A 67 -9.69 -6.03 3.47
CA ALA A 67 -10.35 -6.07 4.76
C ALA A 67 -10.40 -7.49 5.34
N SER A 68 -10.13 -7.59 6.64
CA SER A 68 -10.27 -8.84 7.39
C SER A 68 -11.74 -9.14 7.67
N VAL A 69 -12.20 -10.34 7.34
CA VAL A 69 -13.55 -10.79 7.66
C VAL A 69 -13.48 -11.95 8.63
N LEU A 70 -13.58 -11.67 9.94
CA LEU A 70 -13.61 -12.71 10.97
C LEU A 70 -14.86 -13.60 10.87
N GLU A 71 -15.98 -13.10 10.36
CA GLU A 71 -17.18 -13.91 10.10
C GLU A 71 -17.96 -13.46 8.83
N VAL A 72 -17.96 -14.31 7.80
CA VAL A 72 -18.51 -14.05 6.46
C VAL A 72 -20.04 -13.86 6.44
N LYS A 73 -20.75 -14.34 7.46
CA LYS A 73 -22.22 -14.41 7.48
C LYS A 73 -22.92 -13.09 7.83
N ARG A 74 -22.22 -12.07 8.33
CA ARG A 74 -22.80 -10.77 8.70
C ARG A 74 -21.89 -9.60 8.27
N TRP A 75 -21.62 -9.50 6.98
CA TRP A 75 -20.94 -8.32 6.42
C TRP A 75 -21.70 -7.04 6.81
N ARG A 76 -20.99 -6.12 7.45
CA ARG A 76 -21.47 -4.79 7.79
C ARG A 76 -20.31 -3.83 7.56
N PRO A 77 -20.37 -2.92 6.58
CA PRO A 77 -19.27 -2.00 6.24
C PRO A 77 -18.64 -1.33 7.46
N SER A 78 -19.47 -0.82 8.37
CA SER A 78 -19.05 -0.12 9.59
C SER A 78 -18.44 -1.00 10.70
N ARG A 79 -18.38 -2.33 10.50
CA ARG A 79 -17.79 -3.28 11.46
C ARG A 79 -16.70 -4.16 10.85
N THR A 80 -16.54 -4.11 9.53
CA THR A 80 -15.50 -4.88 8.84
C THR A 80 -14.25 -4.01 8.78
N MET A 81 -13.21 -4.42 9.50
CA MET A 81 -11.97 -3.66 9.58
C MET A 81 -11.21 -3.73 8.26
N LEU A 82 -10.78 -2.57 7.78
CA LEU A 82 -9.84 -2.43 6.70
C LEU A 82 -8.43 -2.63 7.26
N ASN A 83 -7.65 -3.48 6.60
CA ASN A 83 -6.25 -3.71 6.93
C ASN A 83 -5.38 -2.67 6.24
N ASP A 84 -5.57 -2.55 4.92
CA ASP A 84 -4.80 -1.68 4.08
C ASP A 84 -5.53 -1.30 2.79
N PHE A 85 -5.02 -0.26 2.16
CA PHE A 85 -5.40 0.25 0.85
C PHE A 85 -4.12 0.44 0.04
N SER A 86 -4.02 -0.14 -1.15
CA SER A 86 -2.83 -0.01 -2.00
C SER A 86 -3.18 0.43 -3.41
N VAL A 87 -2.35 1.31 -3.98
CA VAL A 87 -2.48 1.81 -5.36
C VAL A 87 -1.11 1.84 -6.04
N TYR A 88 -1.07 1.65 -7.35
CA TYR A 88 0.15 1.89 -8.13
C TYR A 88 0.38 3.38 -8.31
N ILE A 89 1.65 3.79 -8.29
CA ILE A 89 2.08 5.18 -8.54
C ILE A 89 2.91 5.29 -9.83
N THR A 90 3.37 4.14 -10.34
CA THR A 90 4.12 4.03 -11.59
C THR A 90 3.44 3.08 -12.55
N ASP A 91 3.82 3.16 -13.81
CA ASP A 91 3.60 2.07 -14.75
C ASP A 91 4.17 0.76 -14.20
N VAL A 92 3.50 -0.35 -14.52
CA VAL A 92 4.08 -1.68 -14.36
C VAL A 92 5.02 -1.96 -15.52
N THR A 93 6.26 -2.35 -15.21
CA THR A 93 7.31 -2.59 -16.20
C THR A 93 7.78 -4.03 -16.14
N THR A 94 8.32 -4.58 -17.23
CA THR A 94 8.95 -5.92 -17.22
C THR A 94 10.43 -5.81 -16.92
N VAL A 95 10.94 -6.69 -16.06
CA VAL A 95 12.36 -6.69 -15.64
C VAL A 95 13.31 -6.92 -16.82
N GLY A 96 14.44 -6.20 -16.80
CA GLY A 96 15.55 -6.34 -17.74
C GLY A 96 16.26 -5.02 -18.08
N ASP A 97 15.55 -3.89 -18.05
CA ASP A 97 16.06 -2.57 -18.48
C ASP A 97 15.65 -1.40 -17.54
N VAL A 98 15.05 -1.67 -16.38
CA VAL A 98 14.23 -0.65 -15.65
C VAL A 98 14.61 -0.47 -14.17
N ASP A 99 15.67 -1.10 -13.70
CA ASP A 99 16.03 -1.02 -12.26
C ASP A 99 16.50 0.38 -11.87
N ALA A 100 17.25 1.06 -12.74
CA ALA A 100 17.65 2.45 -12.52
C ALA A 100 16.44 3.41 -12.55
N ASP A 101 15.55 3.25 -13.53
CA ASP A 101 14.30 4.03 -13.63
C ASP A 101 13.42 3.87 -12.39
N LEU A 102 13.29 2.64 -11.86
CA LEU A 102 12.48 2.35 -10.67
C LEU A 102 13.14 2.92 -9.41
N THR A 103 14.46 2.75 -9.28
CA THR A 103 15.25 3.30 -8.16
C THR A 103 15.17 4.82 -8.13
N ASP A 104 15.38 5.48 -9.27
CA ASP A 104 15.30 6.94 -9.40
C ASP A 104 13.87 7.44 -9.10
N ALA A 105 12.85 6.74 -9.60
CA ALA A 105 11.46 7.05 -9.28
C ALA A 105 11.15 6.91 -7.79
N PHE A 106 11.64 5.85 -7.15
CA PHE A 106 11.45 5.59 -5.73
C PHE A 106 12.13 6.65 -4.87
N ALA A 107 13.39 7.00 -5.18
CA ALA A 107 14.10 8.07 -4.51
C ALA A 107 13.39 9.43 -4.70
N GLY A 108 12.94 9.73 -5.91
CA GLY A 108 12.19 10.95 -6.22
C GLY A 108 10.86 11.06 -5.48
N LEU A 109 10.11 9.96 -5.40
CA LEU A 109 8.85 9.89 -4.64
C LEU A 109 9.11 10.01 -3.14
N THR A 110 10.14 9.33 -2.62
CA THR A 110 10.53 9.39 -1.21
C THR A 110 10.88 10.82 -0.79
N ALA A 111 11.69 11.52 -1.58
CA ALA A 111 12.05 12.91 -1.31
C ALA A 111 10.82 13.83 -1.28
N ARG A 112 9.90 13.66 -2.23
CA ARG A 112 8.65 14.44 -2.29
C ARG A 112 7.74 14.14 -1.11
N LEU A 113 7.52 12.88 -0.77
CA LEU A 113 6.68 12.51 0.38
C LEU A 113 7.30 12.99 1.69
N THR A 114 8.62 12.92 1.85
CA THR A 114 9.34 13.43 3.02
C THR A 114 9.13 14.94 3.19
N SER A 115 9.16 15.70 2.10
CA SER A 115 8.90 17.14 2.15
C SER A 115 7.47 17.49 2.61
N GLU A 116 6.54 16.54 2.53
CA GLU A 116 5.12 16.73 2.79
C GLU A 116 4.64 16.13 4.10
N LEU A 117 5.22 15.00 4.50
CA LEU A 117 4.83 14.21 5.67
C LEU A 117 5.85 14.27 6.82
N ALA A 118 6.96 15.00 6.64
CA ALA A 118 8.18 14.95 7.45
C ALA A 118 9.02 13.68 7.23
N GLU A 119 10.08 13.52 8.03
CA GLU A 119 11.03 12.42 7.91
C GLU A 119 10.34 11.05 8.05
N PRO A 120 10.71 10.05 7.23
CA PRO A 120 10.22 8.69 7.39
C PRO A 120 10.56 8.12 8.76
N THR A 121 9.63 7.37 9.34
CA THR A 121 9.82 6.68 10.62
C THR A 121 10.36 5.26 10.44
N ARG A 122 10.28 4.71 9.21
CA ARG A 122 10.69 3.33 8.90
C ARG A 122 11.36 3.24 7.55
N TRP A 123 12.38 2.39 7.49
CA TRP A 123 13.02 1.92 6.28
C TRP A 123 13.12 0.40 6.34
N ALA A 124 12.81 -0.27 5.25
CA ALA A 124 13.02 -1.69 5.10
C ALA A 124 13.54 -2.00 3.69
N THR A 125 14.42 -2.96 3.62
CA THR A 125 14.86 -3.59 2.37
C THR A 125 14.46 -5.06 2.48
N GLY A 126 13.80 -5.58 1.45
CA GLY A 126 13.44 -6.99 1.39
C GLY A 126 14.67 -7.88 1.18
N ASP A 127 14.43 -9.18 1.00
CA ASP A 127 15.50 -10.15 0.75
C ASP A 127 16.22 -9.93 -0.59
N ASP A 128 15.60 -9.17 -1.50
CA ASP A 128 16.20 -8.68 -2.74
C ASP A 128 16.45 -7.17 -2.61
N ASP A 129 17.64 -6.69 -3.01
CA ASP A 129 18.03 -5.26 -2.98
C ASP A 129 17.04 -4.35 -3.73
N LEU A 130 16.24 -4.97 -4.59
CA LEU A 130 15.21 -4.39 -5.42
C LEU A 130 13.87 -4.18 -4.70
N ASP A 131 13.62 -4.86 -3.57
CA ASP A 131 12.45 -4.64 -2.73
C ASP A 131 12.78 -3.59 -1.66
N GLN A 132 12.20 -2.40 -1.81
CA GLN A 132 12.47 -1.26 -0.92
C GLN A 132 11.16 -0.70 -0.39
N GLU A 133 11.12 -0.45 0.92
CA GLU A 133 10.00 0.20 1.57
C GLU A 133 10.46 1.37 2.46
N VAL A 134 9.69 2.45 2.39
CA VAL A 134 9.84 3.60 3.28
C VAL A 134 8.48 3.97 3.84
N GLY A 135 8.41 4.18 5.16
CA GLY A 135 7.17 4.33 5.90
C GLY A 135 7.11 5.59 6.75
N TRP A 136 5.91 6.16 6.83
CA TRP A 136 5.54 7.27 7.70
C TRP A 136 4.39 6.82 8.61
N GLU A 137 4.71 6.66 9.90
CA GLU A 137 3.73 6.33 10.92
C GLU A 137 3.05 7.60 11.42
N LEU A 138 1.87 7.90 10.87
CA LEU A 138 1.08 9.07 11.25
C LEU A 138 -0.01 8.66 12.27
N PRO A 139 -0.53 9.60 13.08
CA PRO A 139 -1.48 9.26 14.15
C PRO A 139 -2.74 8.53 13.70
N LYS A 140 -3.21 8.75 12.46
CA LYS A 140 -4.44 8.16 11.92
C LYS A 140 -4.21 7.15 10.79
N SER A 141 -3.00 7.02 10.29
CA SER A 141 -2.69 6.15 9.14
C SER A 141 -1.20 5.89 9.06
N VAL A 142 -0.81 4.70 8.64
CA VAL A 142 0.56 4.43 8.23
C VAL A 142 0.63 4.53 6.71
N ILE A 143 1.52 5.36 6.18
CA ILE A 143 1.74 5.50 4.74
C ILE A 143 3.04 4.80 4.41
N VAL A 144 3.02 3.88 3.44
CA VAL A 144 4.21 3.14 3.00
C VAL A 144 4.35 3.29 1.50
N LEU A 145 5.52 3.75 1.06
CA LEU A 145 5.93 3.66 -0.33
C LEU A 145 6.73 2.36 -0.47
N SER A 146 6.36 1.54 -1.45
CA SER A 146 6.95 0.22 -1.66
C SER A 146 7.30 0.05 -3.13
N ALA A 147 8.58 -0.09 -3.44
CA ALA A 147 9.05 -0.65 -4.71
C ALA A 147 9.13 -2.17 -4.53
N SER A 148 8.46 -2.91 -5.41
CA SER A 148 8.45 -4.37 -5.31
C SER A 148 8.57 -5.00 -6.69
N TYR A 149 9.26 -6.13 -6.73
CA TYR A 149 9.29 -7.02 -7.88
C TYR A 149 8.55 -8.30 -7.48
N PRO A 150 7.33 -8.58 -7.97
CA PRO A 150 6.66 -9.84 -7.64
C PRO A 150 7.52 -11.00 -8.13
N VAL A 151 8.18 -11.66 -7.18
CA VAL A 151 9.23 -12.65 -7.45
C VAL A 151 8.69 -13.89 -8.18
N GLN A 152 7.38 -14.12 -8.26
CA GLN A 152 6.86 -15.41 -8.74
C GLN A 152 5.55 -15.33 -9.52
N SER A 153 5.57 -14.77 -10.74
CA SER A 153 4.57 -15.16 -11.75
C SER A 153 5.15 -15.06 -13.17
N PRO A 154 5.26 -16.18 -13.92
CA PRO A 154 5.58 -16.13 -15.34
C PRO A 154 4.56 -15.27 -16.12
N PRO A 155 4.97 -14.60 -17.21
CA PRO A 155 6.14 -14.91 -18.02
C PRO A 155 7.38 -14.03 -17.76
N LYS A 156 7.29 -12.93 -16.98
CA LYS A 156 8.44 -12.10 -16.58
C LYS A 156 8.15 -11.43 -15.23
N PRO A 157 9.15 -11.30 -14.33
CA PRO A 157 8.97 -10.46 -13.17
C PRO A 157 8.67 -9.04 -13.64
N THR A 158 7.80 -8.35 -12.90
CA THR A 158 7.40 -6.98 -13.21
C THR A 158 7.82 -6.05 -12.07
N GLY A 159 8.20 -4.81 -12.36
CA GLY A 159 8.52 -3.81 -11.34
C GLY A 159 7.43 -2.77 -11.25
N ALA A 160 7.08 -2.34 -10.04
CA ALA A 160 6.22 -1.17 -9.84
C ALA A 160 6.41 -0.56 -8.45
N ILE A 161 6.10 0.73 -8.32
CA ILE A 161 6.00 1.40 -7.03
C ILE A 161 4.54 1.53 -6.65
N ARG A 162 4.24 1.21 -5.39
CA ARG A 162 2.92 1.34 -4.79
C ARG A 162 2.97 2.28 -3.60
N LEU A 163 1.86 2.98 -3.42
CA LEU A 163 1.54 3.64 -2.16
C LEU A 163 0.54 2.77 -1.40
N LYS A 164 0.88 2.42 -0.16
CA LYS A 164 0.03 1.67 0.77
C LYS A 164 -0.40 2.59 1.90
N LEU A 165 -1.68 2.57 2.23
CA LEU A 165 -2.29 3.21 3.39
C LEU A 165 -2.70 2.08 4.32
N ILE A 166 -2.14 2.02 5.51
CA ILE A 166 -2.27 0.89 6.40
C ILE A 166 -2.92 1.34 7.72
N ASN A 167 -3.84 0.53 8.20
CA ASN A 167 -4.45 0.68 9.51
C ASN A 167 -3.36 0.58 10.60
N PRO A 168 -3.14 1.62 11.43
CA PRO A 168 -2.10 1.59 12.47
C PRO A 168 -2.23 0.41 13.43
N VAL A 169 -3.46 -0.04 13.74
CA VAL A 169 -3.69 -1.20 14.60
C VAL A 169 -3.26 -2.50 13.92
N TYR A 170 -3.53 -2.61 12.61
CA TYR A 170 -3.08 -3.75 11.82
C TYR A 170 -1.56 -3.77 11.65
N GLN A 171 -0.95 -2.59 11.45
CA GLN A 171 0.51 -2.44 11.40
C GLN A 171 1.17 -2.90 12.70
N ALA A 172 0.70 -2.40 13.86
CA ALA A 172 1.23 -2.77 15.17
C ALA A 172 1.09 -4.28 15.45
N PHE A 173 0.00 -4.91 14.99
CA PHE A 173 -0.18 -6.35 15.07
C PHE A 173 0.89 -7.11 14.27
N ASN A 174 1.15 -6.70 13.02
CA ASN A 174 2.18 -7.32 12.19
C ASN A 174 3.59 -7.10 12.76
N ASP A 175 3.86 -5.92 13.30
CA ASP A 175 5.17 -5.60 13.90
C ASP A 175 5.45 -6.48 15.12
N ALA A 176 4.44 -6.68 15.99
CA ALA A 176 4.54 -7.58 17.13
C ALA A 176 4.76 -9.04 16.69
N ALA A 177 4.05 -9.50 15.65
CA ALA A 177 4.23 -10.84 15.12
C ALA A 177 5.66 -11.06 14.57
N ALA A 178 6.20 -10.10 13.82
CA ALA A 178 7.56 -10.16 13.30
C ALA A 178 8.64 -10.09 14.41
N GLU A 179 8.35 -9.44 15.54
CA GLU A 179 9.23 -9.48 16.71
C GLU A 179 9.23 -10.85 17.39
N TYR A 180 8.05 -11.49 17.53
CA TYR A 180 7.96 -12.86 18.04
C TYR A 180 8.74 -13.85 17.18
N GLU A 181 8.57 -13.80 15.85
CA GLU A 181 9.28 -14.68 14.92
C GLU A 181 10.81 -14.53 15.05
N ARG A 182 11.32 -13.29 15.15
CA ARG A 182 12.76 -13.07 15.35
C ARG A 182 13.28 -13.63 16.67
N LEU A 183 12.52 -13.50 17.76
CA LEU A 183 12.92 -14.05 19.06
C LEU A 183 12.90 -15.58 19.06
N GLU A 184 11.95 -16.21 18.37
CA GLU A 184 11.91 -17.67 18.19
C GLU A 184 13.12 -18.18 17.39
N GLU A 185 13.50 -17.48 16.32
CA GLU A 185 14.69 -17.83 15.52
C GLU A 185 16.01 -17.67 16.31
N GLU A 186 16.11 -16.66 17.18
CA GLU A 186 17.28 -16.45 18.04
C GLU A 186 17.42 -17.51 19.15
N ASP A 187 16.32 -18.06 19.66
CA ASP A 187 16.32 -19.13 20.68
C ASP A 187 16.64 -20.52 20.08
N GLU A 188 16.49 -20.70 18.76
CA GLU A 188 16.77 -21.97 18.06
C GLU A 188 18.17 -22.05 17.41
N GLY A 189 18.96 -20.96 17.41
CA GLY A 189 20.30 -20.86 16.80
C GLY A 189 21.47 -21.01 17.76
#